data_AF-A0A355EM80-F1
#
_entry.id   AF-A0A355EM80-F1
#
_cell.length_a   1.000
_cell.length_b   1.000
_cell.length_c   1.000
_cell.angle_alpha   90.00
_cell.angle_beta   90.00
_cell.angle_gamma   90.00
#
_symmetry.space_group_name_H-M   'P 1'
#
loop_
_entity.id
_entity.type
_entity.pdbx_description
1 polymer ?
#
loop_
_entity_poly.entity_id
_entity_poly.type
_entity_poly.pdbx_seq_one_letter_code
_entity_poly.pdbx_strand_id
1 'polypeptide(L)'
;MYTDSTITLVRHSDDIKQYIANALAPAPAGKITKVIYSGNLREATVRVDPQFYGLFVGKGGVNVATAAKLLGIKIFIKKAG
;
A
#
# COMPACT_ATOMS: atom_id res chain seq x y z
N MET A 1 15.43 -21.15 15.51
CA MET A 1 14.05 -20.65 15.41
C MET A 1 13.98 -19.66 14.26
N TYR A 2 13.39 -20.05 13.14
CA TYR A 2 13.00 -19.10 12.11
C TYR A 2 11.66 -18.50 12.56
N THR A 3 11.60 -17.18 12.80
CA THR A 3 10.35 -16.51 13.19
C THR A 3 9.30 -16.65 12.07
N ASP A 4 8.01 -16.73 12.39
CA ASP A 4 6.86 -16.69 11.47
C ASP A 4 6.68 -15.34 10.72
N SER A 5 7.79 -14.70 10.35
CA SER A 5 7.81 -13.40 9.69
C SER A 5 7.57 -13.57 8.19
N THR A 6 6.51 -12.96 7.68
CA THR A 6 6.25 -12.91 6.22
C THR A 6 7.17 -11.90 5.56
N ILE A 7 7.98 -12.33 4.60
CA ILE A 7 8.80 -11.47 3.76
C ILE A 7 8.07 -11.24 2.43
N THR A 8 7.91 -9.98 2.03
CA THR A 8 7.32 -9.61 0.73
C THR A 8 8.38 -8.86 -0.08
N LEU A 9 8.68 -9.35 -1.29
CA LEU A 9 9.52 -8.64 -2.25
C LEU A 9 8.63 -7.69 -3.07
N VAL A 10 9.01 -6.42 -3.13
CA VAL A 10 8.29 -5.40 -3.91
C VAL A 10 9.23 -4.76 -4.92
N ARG A 11 8.69 -4.41 -6.08
CA ARG A 11 9.45 -3.75 -7.14
C ARG A 11 9.67 -2.28 -6.79
N HIS A 12 10.92 -1.83 -6.76
CA HIS A 12 11.25 -0.41 -6.67
C HIS A 12 10.73 0.37 -7.90
N SER A 13 10.39 1.65 -7.72
CA SER A 13 10.09 2.56 -8.82
C SER A 13 10.44 3.99 -8.44
N ASP A 14 10.99 4.75 -9.39
CA ASP A 14 11.24 6.19 -9.22
C ASP A 14 9.95 7.02 -9.29
N ASP A 15 8.88 6.49 -9.89
CA ASP A 15 7.54 7.07 -9.77
C ASP A 15 6.94 6.68 -8.42
N ILE A 16 6.84 7.66 -7.51
CA ILE A 16 6.30 7.46 -6.17
C ILE A 16 4.90 6.84 -6.17
N LYS A 17 4.04 7.14 -7.16
CA LYS A 17 2.69 6.54 -7.22
C LYS A 17 2.76 5.07 -7.56
N GLN A 18 3.64 4.71 -8.49
CA GLN A 18 3.89 3.30 -8.83
C GLN A 18 4.55 2.57 -7.66
N TYR A 19 5.48 3.21 -6.96
CA TYR A 19 6.13 2.59 -5.82
C TYR A 19 5.17 2.37 -4.64
N ILE A 20 4.25 3.32 -4.39
CA ILE A 20 3.13 3.14 -3.45
C ILE A 20 2.28 1.93 -3.83
N ALA A 21 1.92 1.79 -5.11
CA ALA A 21 1.14 0.65 -5.58
C ALA A 21 1.88 -0.68 -5.38
N ASN A 22 3.19 -0.73 -5.69
CA ASN A 22 4.02 -1.90 -5.52
C ASN A 22 4.20 -2.29 -4.04
N ALA A 23 4.34 -1.30 -3.16
CA ALA A 23 4.54 -1.50 -1.72
C ALA A 23 3.33 -2.15 -1.01
N LEU A 24 2.14 -2.09 -1.61
CA LEU A 24 0.91 -2.69 -1.07
C LEU A 24 0.74 -4.17 -1.43
N ALA A 25 1.73 -4.79 -2.09
CA ALA A 25 1.76 -6.23 -2.29
C ALA A 25 1.64 -6.96 -0.93
N PRO A 26 0.87 -8.07 -0.84
CA PRO A 26 0.35 -8.89 -1.93
C PRO A 26 -1.00 -8.43 -2.51
N ALA A 27 -1.53 -7.28 -2.11
CA ALA A 27 -2.79 -6.79 -2.68
C ALA A 27 -2.60 -6.49 -4.20
N PRO A 28 -3.58 -6.86 -5.05
CA PRO A 28 -3.42 -6.77 -6.50
C PRO A 28 -3.43 -5.32 -6.96
N ALA A 29 -2.31 -4.80 -7.44
CA ALA A 29 -2.18 -3.41 -7.89
C ALA A 29 -3.22 -3.01 -8.96
N GLY A 30 -3.65 -3.96 -9.81
CA GLY A 30 -4.73 -3.74 -10.79
C GLY A 30 -6.11 -3.44 -10.20
N LYS A 31 -6.28 -3.54 -8.88
CA LYS A 31 -7.48 -3.15 -8.12
C LYS A 31 -7.38 -1.77 -7.47
N ILE A 32 -6.26 -1.07 -7.68
CA ILE A 32 -6.12 0.34 -7.32
C ILE A 32 -6.75 1.19 -8.43
N THR A 33 -7.72 2.03 -8.07
CA THR A 33 -8.40 2.93 -9.00
C THR A 33 -7.75 4.31 -9.06
N LYS A 34 -7.12 4.75 -7.97
CA LYS A 34 -6.44 6.05 -7.92
C LYS A 34 -5.37 6.10 -6.82
N VAL A 35 -4.22 6.71 -7.14
CA VAL A 35 -3.20 7.08 -6.15
C VAL A 35 -3.04 8.60 -6.15
N ILE A 36 -3.29 9.22 -5.00
CA ILE A 36 -3.08 10.65 -4.76
C ILE A 36 -1.94 10.77 -3.76
N TYR A 37 -0.85 11.42 -4.14
CA TYR A 37 0.31 11.63 -3.27
C TYR A 37 0.53 13.12 -3.04
N SER A 38 0.75 13.49 -1.78
CA SER A 38 1.15 14.83 -1.36
C SER A 38 2.56 14.78 -0.79
N GLY A 39 3.54 15.26 -1.56
CA GLY A 39 4.94 15.29 -1.15
C GLY A 39 5.19 16.13 0.10
N ASN A 40 4.52 17.28 0.19
CA ASN A 40 4.67 18.21 1.33
C ASN A 40 4.20 17.59 2.65
N LEU A 41 3.10 16.82 2.62
CA LEU A 41 2.56 16.17 3.82
C LEU A 41 3.20 14.80 4.08
N ARG A 42 3.92 14.24 3.09
CA ARG A 42 4.35 12.83 3.07
C ARG A 42 3.17 11.90 3.32
N GLU A 43 2.08 12.11 2.57
CA GLU A 43 0.85 11.31 2.69
C GLU A 43 0.34 10.86 1.32
N ALA A 44 -0.23 9.66 1.27
CA ALA A 44 -0.89 9.12 0.10
C ALA A 44 -2.32 8.69 0.44
N THR A 45 -3.26 8.95 -0.46
CA THR A 45 -4.58 8.31 -0.47
C THR A 45 -4.65 7.36 -1.66
N VAL A 46 -4.92 6.10 -1.37
CA VAL A 46 -5.06 5.02 -2.36
C VAL A 46 -6.52 4.59 -2.39
N ARG A 47 -7.19 4.79 -3.52
CA ARG A 47 -8.54 4.28 -3.75
C ARG A 47 -8.46 2.90 -4.39
N VAL A 48 -9.23 1.97 -3.86
CA VAL A 48 -9.21 0.56 -4.27
C VAL A 48 -10.62 0.04 -4.48
N ASP A 49 -10.75 -0.99 -5.30
CA ASP A 49 -11.97 -1.78 -5.42
C ASP A 49 -12.48 -2.18 -4.02
N PRO A 50 -13.74 -1.86 -3.66
CA PRO A 50 -14.31 -2.18 -2.35
C PRO A 50 -14.17 -3.66 -1.96
N GLN A 51 -14.23 -4.58 -2.92
CA GLN A 51 -14.10 -6.03 -2.69
C GLN A 51 -12.70 -6.40 -2.19
N PHE A 52 -11.67 -5.63 -2.56
CA PHE A 52 -10.28 -5.89 -2.22
C PHE A 52 -9.77 -5.04 -1.05
N TYR A 53 -10.59 -4.13 -0.51
CA TYR A 53 -10.22 -3.21 0.57
C TYR A 53 -9.48 -3.90 1.73
N GLY A 54 -9.99 -5.04 2.19
CA GLY A 54 -9.40 -5.79 3.30
C GLY A 54 -7.98 -6.30 3.01
N LEU A 55 -7.67 -6.66 1.76
CA LEU A 55 -6.33 -7.13 1.35
C LEU A 55 -5.32 -5.99 1.35
N PHE A 56 -5.73 -4.79 0.91
CA PHE A 56 -4.89 -3.60 0.94
C PHE A 56 -4.59 -3.14 2.38
N VAL A 57 -5.57 -3.24 3.28
CA VAL A 57 -5.36 -2.92 4.70
C VAL A 57 -4.51 -4.00 5.37
N GLY A 58 -4.78 -5.28 5.10
CA GLY A 58 -4.15 -6.42 5.77
C GLY A 58 -4.72 -6.67 7.17
N LYS A 59 -4.45 -7.86 7.72
CA LYS A 59 -4.90 -8.24 9.08
C LYS A 59 -4.38 -7.22 10.09
N GLY A 60 -5.29 -6.56 10.82
CA GLY A 60 -4.93 -5.52 11.79
C GLY A 60 -4.24 -4.28 11.20
N GLY A 61 -4.33 -4.05 9.88
CA GLY A 61 -3.65 -2.93 9.22
C GLY A 61 -2.18 -3.17 8.89
N VAL A 62 -1.67 -4.40 9.05
CA VAL A 62 -0.24 -4.70 8.89
C VAL A 62 0.26 -4.41 7.48
N ASN A 63 -0.53 -4.67 6.43
CA ASN A 63 -0.07 -4.48 5.05
C ASN A 63 0.17 -2.99 4.76
N VAL A 64 -0.84 -2.15 5.02
CA VAL A 64 -0.71 -0.70 4.82
C VAL A 64 0.36 -0.09 5.74
N ALA A 65 0.52 -0.59 6.98
CA ALA A 65 1.55 -0.13 7.89
C ALA A 65 2.97 -0.48 7.40
N THR A 66 3.18 -1.68 6.88
CA THR A 66 4.46 -2.10 6.29
C THR A 66 4.79 -1.27 5.05
N ALA A 67 3.83 -1.04 4.16
CA ALA A 67 4.00 -0.19 2.99
C ALA A 67 4.35 1.26 3.36
N ALA A 68 3.63 1.82 4.34
CA ALA A 68 3.88 3.16 4.88
C ALA A 68 5.29 3.27 5.47
N LYS A 69 5.72 2.26 6.24
CA LYS A 69 7.06 2.19 6.82
C LYS A 69 8.15 2.08 5.76
N LEU A 70 7.96 1.24 4.74
CA LEU A 70 8.91 1.08 3.63
C LEU A 70 9.16 2.41 2.90
N LEU A 71 8.11 3.18 2.69
CA LEU A 71 8.14 4.42 1.91
C LEU A 71 8.40 5.67 2.76
N GLY A 72 8.31 5.56 4.09
CA GLY A 72 8.45 6.69 5.00
C GLY A 72 7.38 7.77 4.79
N ILE A 73 6.14 7.36 4.52
CA ILE A 73 4.97 8.23 4.30
C ILE A 73 3.74 7.64 5.01
N LYS A 74 2.68 8.43 5.24
CA LYS A 74 1.38 7.88 5.65
C LYS A 74 0.59 7.40 4.43
N ILE A 75 -0.17 6.32 4.57
CA ILE A 75 -1.01 5.78 3.51
C ILE A 75 -2.42 5.56 4.03
N PHE A 76 -3.40 6.17 3.36
CA PHE A 76 -4.82 5.98 3.62
C PHE A 76 -5.44 5.12 2.51
N ILE A 77 -5.96 3.96 2.86
CA ILE A 77 -6.75 3.12 1.94
C ILE A 77 -8.21 3.57 2.01
N LYS A 78 -8.83 3.83 0.85
CA LYS A 78 -10.26 4.17 0.75
C LYS A 78 -10.93 3.29 -0.29
N LYS A 79 -12.18 2.91 -0.05
CA LYS A 79 -13.01 2.25 -1.07
C LYS A 79 -13.28 3.23 -2.21
N ALA A 80 -13.16 2.77 -3.44
CA ALA A 80 -13.68 3.50 -4.59
C ALA A 80 -15.21 3.58 -4.43
N GLY A 81 -15.77 4.77 -4.70
CA GLY A 81 -17.21 4.97 -4.77
C GLY A 81 -17.77 4.50 -6.09
#